data_AF-A0A699YTC1-F1
#
_entry.id   AF-A0A699YTC1-F1
#
_cell.length_a   1.000
_cell.length_b   1.000
_cell.length_c   1.000
_cell.angle_alpha   90.00
_cell.angle_beta   90.00
_cell.angle_gamma   90.00
#
_symmetry.space_group_name_H-M   'P 1'
#
loop_
_entity.id
_entity.type
_entity.pdbx_description
1 polymer ?
#
loop_
_entity_poly.entity_id
_entity_poly.type
_entity_poly.pdbx_seq_one_letter_code
_entity_poly.pdbx_strand_id
1 'polypeptide(L)'
;MISGPTLWSVTQVMEDDEFVDRFIAENKRRLRAAYAKLAGALDEAGIPHVPACAAMFSWVDLRRGLRIAGWEGERELWQRLVDCGVVLTP
;
A
#
# COMPACT_ATOMS: atom_id res chain seq x y z
N MET A 1 2.60 16.75 22.49
CA MET A 1 2.99 18.12 22.10
C MET A 1 3.80 18.03 20.83
N ILE A 2 3.46 18.77 19.78
CA ILE A 2 4.27 18.85 18.54
C ILE A 2 5.36 19.90 18.77
N SER A 3 6.58 19.69 18.26
CA SER A 3 7.65 20.69 18.40
C SER A 3 7.29 21.97 17.61
N GLY A 4 7.65 23.13 18.17
CA GLY A 4 7.43 24.42 17.50
C GLY A 4 7.97 24.46 16.05
N PRO A 5 9.19 23.97 15.77
CA PRO A 5 9.73 23.93 14.41
C PRO A 5 8.93 23.05 13.45
N THR A 6 8.45 21.88 13.89
CA THR A 6 7.63 20.99 13.03
C THR A 6 6.29 21.66 12.73
N LEU A 7 5.63 22.24 13.74
CA LEU A 7 4.37 22.95 13.54
C LEU A 7 4.54 24.09 12.54
N TRP A 8 5.53 24.95 12.75
CA TRP A 8 5.80 26.08 11.86
C TRP A 8 6.07 25.62 10.43
N SER A 9 6.90 24.58 10.24
CA SER A 9 7.21 24.05 8.90
C SER A 9 5.98 23.51 8.19
N VAL A 10 5.12 22.75 8.89
CA VAL A 10 3.88 22.23 8.31
C VAL A 10 2.92 23.36 7.97
N THR A 11 2.79 24.37 8.83
CA THR A 11 1.95 25.55 8.55
C THR A 11 2.37 26.25 7.26
N GLN A 12 3.67 26.50 7.06
CA GLN A 12 4.16 27.14 5.82
C GLN A 12 3.81 26.35 4.56
N VAL A 13 3.87 25.01 4.63
CA VAL A 13 3.52 24.15 3.49
C VAL A 13 2.02 24.11 3.24
N MET A 14 1.20 24.17 4.30
CA MET A 14 -0.26 24.09 4.19
C MET A 14 -0.92 25.42 3.79
N GLU A 15 -0.27 26.56 4.03
CA GLU A 15 -0.76 27.89 3.63
C GLU A 15 -0.46 28.23 2.15
N ASP A 16 0.39 27.44 1.48
CA ASP A 16 0.66 27.56 0.05
C ASP A 16 -0.36 26.75 -0.77
N ASP A 17 -1.50 27.38 -1.10
CA ASP A 17 -2.60 26.75 -1.84
C ASP A 17 -2.15 26.18 -3.20
N GLU A 18 -1.24 26.86 -3.91
CA GLU A 18 -0.75 26.41 -5.22
C GLU A 18 0.08 25.12 -5.09
N PHE A 19 0.93 25.06 -4.05
CA PHE A 19 1.65 23.84 -3.71
C PHE A 19 0.68 22.71 -3.33
N VAL A 20 -0.31 22.98 -2.47
CA VAL A 20 -1.25 21.97 -1.98
C VAL A 20 -2.05 21.34 -3.12
N ASP A 21 -2.60 22.16 -4.02
CA ASP A 21 -3.37 21.67 -5.17
C ASP A 21 -2.52 20.79 -6.10
N ARG A 22 -1.31 21.25 -6.42
CA ARG A 22 -0.34 20.49 -7.23
C ARG A 22 0.07 19.19 -6.54
N PHE A 23 0.34 19.23 -5.24
CA PHE A 23 0.72 18.06 -4.46
C PHE A 23 -0.40 17.01 -4.46
N ILE A 24 -1.65 17.40 -4.21
CA ILE A 24 -2.78 16.48 -4.19
C ILE A 24 -2.99 15.84 -5.56
N ALA A 25 -2.95 16.63 -6.64
CA ALA A 25 -3.12 16.14 -8.00
C ALA A 25 -2.03 15.12 -8.38
N GLU A 26 -0.77 15.44 -8.11
CA GLU A 26 0.36 14.58 -8.44
C GLU A 26 0.40 13.32 -7.57
N ASN A 27 0.08 13.40 -6.28
CA ASN A 27 0.00 12.23 -5.41
C ASN A 27 -1.10 11.28 -5.88
N LYS A 28 -2.29 11.78 -6.21
CA LYS A 28 -3.37 10.94 -6.77
C LYS A 28 -2.93 10.24 -8.06
N ARG A 29 -2.24 10.96 -8.96
CA ARG A 29 -1.72 10.38 -10.20
C ARG A 29 -0.72 9.24 -9.93
N ARG A 30 0.23 9.46 -9.02
CA ARG A 30 1.24 8.46 -8.65
C ARG A 30 0.65 7.25 -7.93
N LEU A 31 -0.27 7.47 -6.99
CA LEU A 31 -0.97 6.39 -6.29
C LEU A 31 -1.76 5.52 -7.27
N ARG A 32 -2.47 6.12 -8.22
CA ARG A 32 -3.19 5.38 -9.26
C ARG A 32 -2.26 4.55 -10.15
N ALA A 33 -1.12 5.11 -10.54
CA ALA A 33 -0.13 4.40 -11.35
C ALA A 33 0.50 3.23 -10.58
N ALA A 34 0.83 3.43 -9.30
CA ALA A 34 1.35 2.38 -8.42
C ALA A 34 0.33 1.24 -8.22
N TYR A 35 -0.93 1.59 -7.96
CA TYR A 35 -2.02 0.62 -7.87
C TYR A 35 -2.20 -0.16 -9.17
N ALA A 36 -2.23 0.51 -10.33
CA ALA A 36 -2.39 -0.17 -11.62
C ALA A 36 -1.25 -1.17 -11.89
N LYS A 37 -0.01 -0.83 -11.51
CA LYS A 37 1.13 -1.74 -11.61
C LYS A 37 0.98 -2.95 -10.69
N LEU A 38 0.56 -2.75 -9.44
CA LEU A 38 0.34 -3.83 -8.48
C LEU A 38 -0.81 -4.73 -8.92
N ALA A 39 -1.97 -4.16 -9.25
CA ALA A 39 -3.15 -4.88 -9.70
C ALA A 39 -2.85 -5.72 -10.95
N GLY A 40 -2.16 -5.14 -11.94
CA GLY A 40 -1.74 -5.88 -13.14
C GLY A 40 -0.84 -7.07 -12.83
N ALA A 41 0.14 -6.91 -11.94
CA ALA A 41 1.01 -8.02 -11.53
C ALA A 41 0.24 -9.12 -10.76
N LEU A 42 -0.74 -8.75 -9.94
CA LEU A 42 -1.61 -9.70 -9.24
C LEU A 42 -2.53 -10.45 -10.23
N ASP A 43 -3.09 -9.75 -11.21
CA ASP A 43 -3.92 -10.33 -12.26
C ASP A 43 -3.12 -11.31 -13.13
N GLU A 44 -1.91 -10.94 -13.55
CA GLU A 44 -0.98 -11.81 -14.29
C GLU A 44 -0.62 -13.07 -13.50
N ALA A 45 -0.47 -12.95 -12.17
CA ALA A 45 -0.24 -14.09 -11.28
C ALA A 45 -1.51 -14.89 -10.93
N GLY A 46 -2.69 -14.45 -11.36
CA GLY A 46 -3.97 -15.07 -11.02
C GLY A 46 -4.34 -14.99 -9.54
N ILE A 47 -3.82 -13.97 -8.83
CA ILE A 47 -4.06 -13.72 -7.41
C ILE A 47 -5.27 -12.77 -7.27
N PRO A 48 -6.40 -13.24 -6.72
CA PRO A 48 -7.55 -12.38 -6.50
C PRO A 48 -7.21 -11.25 -5.51
N HIS A 49 -7.72 -10.06 -5.79
CA HIS A 49 -7.54 -8.89 -4.92
C HIS A 49 -8.80 -8.02 -4.93
N VAL A 50 -8.99 -7.25 -3.85
CA VAL A 50 -10.11 -6.31 -3.75
C VAL A 50 -9.74 -5.02 -4.49
N PRO A 51 -10.58 -4.55 -5.44
CA PRO A 51 -10.33 -3.29 -6.11
C PRO A 51 -10.20 -2.14 -5.11
N ALA A 52 -9.06 -1.47 -5.09
CA ALA A 52 -8.80 -0.35 -4.19
C ALA A 52 -9.09 0.99 -4.89
N CYS A 53 -9.80 1.89 -4.20
CA CYS A 53 -10.10 3.24 -4.70
C CYS A 53 -9.34 4.36 -3.97
N ALA A 54 -8.62 4.03 -2.90
CA ALA A 54 -7.88 4.96 -2.05
C ALA A 54 -6.79 4.21 -1.25
N ALA A 55 -6.06 4.94 -0.40
CA ALA A 55 -4.98 4.46 0.46
C ALA A 55 -3.73 3.96 -0.29
N MET A 56 -2.78 3.39 0.46
CA MET A 56 -1.47 2.94 -0.01
C MET A 56 -1.27 1.42 0.19
N PHE A 57 -2.35 0.64 0.08
CA PHE A 57 -2.33 -0.82 0.23
C PHE A 57 -3.42 -1.47 -0.62
N SER A 58 -3.37 -2.80 -0.77
CA SER A 58 -4.40 -3.59 -1.43
C SER A 58 -4.65 -4.87 -0.65
N TRP A 59 -5.90 -5.29 -0.58
CA TRP A 59 -6.28 -6.55 0.03
C TRP A 59 -6.16 -7.66 -1.00
N VAL A 60 -5.37 -8.68 -0.70
CA VAL A 60 -5.09 -9.82 -1.59
C VAL A 60 -5.59 -11.12 -0.96
N ASP A 61 -6.09 -12.03 -1.78
CA ASP A 61 -6.52 -13.36 -1.35
C ASP A 61 -5.45 -14.40 -1.70
N LEU A 62 -4.67 -14.77 -0.68
CA LEU A 62 -3.61 -15.78 -0.81
C LEU A 62 -4.03 -17.17 -0.32
N ARG A 63 -5.34 -17.42 -0.09
CA ARG A 63 -5.82 -18.71 0.45
C ARG A 63 -5.41 -19.91 -0.41
N ARG A 64 -5.26 -19.72 -1.73
CA ARG A 64 -4.77 -20.75 -2.66
C ARG A 64 -3.32 -21.18 -2.42
N GLY A 65 -2.51 -20.31 -1.78
CA GLY A 65 -1.13 -20.59 -1.43
C GLY A 65 -0.94 -21.30 -0.08
N LEU A 66 -2.01 -21.42 0.71
CA LEU A 66 -1.98 -22.08 2.01
C LEU A 66 -1.86 -23.60 1.84
N ARG A 67 -0.87 -24.21 2.51
CA ARG A 67 -0.73 -25.67 2.57
C ARG A 67 -1.67 -26.29 3.59
N ILE A 68 -1.92 -25.56 4.67
CA ILE A 68 -2.81 -25.92 5.78
C ILE A 68 -3.72 -24.71 6.01
N ALA A 69 -5.01 -24.93 6.25
CA ALA A 69 -5.92 -23.85 6.59
C ALA A 69 -5.66 -23.32 8.01
N GLY A 70 -5.88 -22.02 8.21
CA GLY A 70 -5.74 -21.36 9.52
C GLY A 70 -4.38 -20.70 9.75
N TRP A 71 -4.20 -20.18 10.97
CA TRP A 71 -3.08 -19.30 11.34
C TRP A 71 -1.69 -19.92 11.15
N GLU A 72 -1.55 -21.22 11.35
CA GLU A 72 -0.26 -21.90 11.15
C GLU A 72 0.18 -21.88 9.68
N GLY A 73 -0.75 -22.20 8.76
CA GLY A 73 -0.46 -22.15 7.33
C GLY A 73 -0.26 -20.73 6.82
N GLU A 74 -0.98 -19.76 7.38
CA GLU A 74 -0.78 -18.33 7.08
C GLU A 74 0.62 -17.87 7.48
N ARG A 75 1.09 -18.27 8.68
CA ARG A 75 2.44 -17.97 9.15
C ARG A 75 3.52 -18.63 8.29
N GLU A 76 3.33 -19.88 7.89
CA GLU A 76 4.25 -20.58 6.96
C GLU A 76 4.32 -19.84 5.61
N LEU A 77 3.16 -19.49 5.04
CA LEU A 77 3.10 -18.76 3.79
C LEU A 77 3.77 -17.38 3.90
N TRP A 78 3.51 -16.65 4.98
CA TRP A 78 4.13 -15.36 5.25
C TRP A 78 5.66 -15.48 5.32
N GLN A 79 6.19 -16.46 6.06
CA GLN A 79 7.63 -16.67 6.14
C GLN A 79 8.24 -16.97 4.76
N ARG A 80 7.58 -17.80 3.94
CA ARG A 80 8.05 -18.09 2.57
C ARG A 80 8.07 -16.85 1.68
N LEU A 81 7.13 -15.92 1.85
CA LEU A 81 7.14 -14.66 1.12
C LEU A 81 8.29 -13.77 1.58
N VAL A 82 8.55 -13.70 2.88
CA VAL A 82 9.70 -12.97 3.44
C VAL A 82 11.03 -13.52 2.94
N ASP A 83 11.16 -14.86 2.87
CA ASP A 83 12.35 -15.51 2.33
C ASP A 83 12.57 -15.19 0.84
N CYS A 84 11.50 -14.85 0.11
CA CYS A 84 11.52 -14.35 -1.27
C CYS A 84 11.67 -12.82 -1.37
N GLY A 85 11.86 -12.11 -0.25
CA GLY A 85 12.01 -10.65 -0.20
C GLY A 85 10.70 -9.86 -0.25
N VAL A 86 9.56 -10.53 -0.03
CA VAL A 86 8.23 -9.90 -0.03
C VAL A 86 7.68 -9.88 1.40
N VAL A 87 7.52 -8.69 1.96
CA VAL A 87 6.90 -8.50 3.28
C VAL A 87 5.47 -7.98 3.10
N LEU A 88 4.53 -8.63 3.77
CA LEU A 88 3.15 -8.18 3.88
C LEU A 88 2.65 -8.27 5.32
N THR A 89 1.51 -7.64 5.58
CA THR A 89 0.80 -7.75 6.85
C THR A 89 -0.28 -8.82 6.67
N PRO A 90 -0.21 -9.94 7.43
CA PRO A 90 -1.24 -10.97 7.43
C PRO A 90 -2.60 -10.42 7.92
#